data_AF-A0A6N7XIU3-F1
#
_entry.id   AF-A0A6N7XIU3-F1
#
_cell.length_a   1.000
_cell.length_b   1.000
_cell.length_c   1.000
_cell.angle_alpha   90.00
_cell.angle_beta   90.00
_cell.angle_gamma   90.00
#
_symmetry.space_group_name_H-M   'P 1'
#
loop_
_entity.id
_entity.type
_entity.pdbx_description
1 polymer ?
#
loop_
_entity_poly.entity_id
_entity_poly.type
_entity_poly.pdbx_seq_one_letter_code
_entity_poly.pdbx_strand_id
1 'polypeptide(L)'
;MSYRITTYKKAFEEVLGMEFDENLQTFVKLLEFEGHTEKSISYSVWKSQEKLLKFKHDSRFMGVLKNEILKYSWPKGDPRWDGYWKKKNEEEKTKKISEELRQKQIAENRKLGAEKAKETKYKKRYKGFVYFIQGEYGGAIKIGFSKKPEERLKQLQTGYPDTLQILLLIAGNEKDEKRFHDEFESYRLNGEWFKPDKFILDKINELKIKHNQI
;
A
#
# COMPACT_ATOMS: atom_id res chain seq x y z
N MET A 1 -13.35 -9.46 -11.16
CA MET A 1 -12.40 -10.57 -10.99
C MET A 1 -10.99 -10.01 -11.17
N SER A 2 -10.13 -10.12 -10.15
CA SER A 2 -8.72 -9.72 -10.28
C SER A 2 -8.05 -10.67 -11.28
N TYR A 3 -7.69 -10.17 -12.46
CA TYR A 3 -6.97 -10.94 -13.47
C TYR A 3 -5.59 -11.28 -12.90
N ARG A 4 -5.39 -12.55 -12.52
CA ARG A 4 -4.14 -13.05 -11.93
C ARG A 4 -3.35 -13.80 -13.00
N ILE A 5 -2.18 -13.28 -13.33
CA ILE A 5 -1.18 -13.98 -14.15
C ILE A 5 -0.48 -15.01 -13.26
N THR A 6 -0.86 -16.28 -13.40
CA THR A 6 -0.38 -17.37 -12.54
C THR A 6 0.29 -18.51 -13.29
N THR A 7 0.32 -18.46 -14.63
CA THR A 7 0.89 -19.51 -15.46
C THR A 7 1.91 -18.94 -16.44
N TYR A 8 2.90 -19.74 -16.81
CA TYR A 8 3.93 -19.32 -17.76
C TYR A 8 3.33 -18.87 -19.09
N LYS A 9 2.37 -19.64 -19.59
CA LYS A 9 1.69 -19.33 -20.85
C LYS A 9 1.10 -17.92 -20.85
N LYS A 10 0.39 -17.54 -19.79
CA LYS A 10 -0.16 -16.19 -19.64
C LYS A 10 0.95 -15.14 -19.50
N ALA A 11 1.99 -15.45 -18.74
CA ALA A 11 3.09 -14.52 -18.48
C ALA A 11 3.95 -14.22 -19.73
N PHE A 12 4.23 -15.22 -20.57
CA PHE A 12 5.08 -15.03 -21.73
C PHE A 12 4.26 -14.70 -22.98
N GLU A 13 3.18 -15.43 -23.25
CA GLU A 13 2.39 -15.25 -24.47
C GLU A 13 1.43 -14.05 -24.35
N GLU A 14 0.63 -13.96 -23.28
CA GLU A 14 -0.37 -12.88 -23.17
C GLU A 14 0.27 -11.54 -22.75
N VAL A 15 1.27 -11.56 -21.86
CA VAL A 15 1.88 -10.31 -21.35
C VAL A 15 3.06 -9.83 -22.19
N LEU A 16 3.98 -10.72 -22.59
CA LEU A 16 5.15 -10.33 -23.38
C LEU A 16 4.95 -10.53 -24.88
N GLY A 17 3.90 -11.22 -25.31
CA GLY A 17 3.70 -11.58 -26.72
C GLY A 17 4.81 -12.47 -27.26
N MET A 18 5.38 -13.32 -26.40
CA MET A 18 6.48 -14.23 -26.72
C MET A 18 5.99 -15.67 -26.63
N GLU A 19 6.35 -16.49 -27.60
CA GLU A 19 6.09 -17.92 -27.53
C GLU A 19 6.85 -18.53 -26.35
N PHE A 20 6.18 -19.38 -25.57
CA PHE A 20 6.82 -20.07 -24.45
C PHE A 20 7.62 -21.28 -24.93
N ASP A 21 8.71 -20.97 -25.64
CA ASP A 21 9.61 -21.90 -26.33
C ASP A 21 10.46 -22.76 -25.38
N GLU A 22 11.22 -23.71 -25.95
CA GLU A 22 12.07 -24.63 -25.19
C GLU A 22 13.14 -23.91 -24.34
N ASN A 23 13.64 -22.76 -24.81
CA ASN A 23 14.63 -21.95 -24.10
C ASN A 23 14.01 -21.38 -22.82
N LEU A 24 12.82 -20.77 -22.91
CA LEU A 24 12.09 -20.29 -21.74
C LEU A 24 11.66 -21.42 -20.81
N GLN A 25 11.23 -22.55 -21.34
CA GLN A 25 10.89 -23.73 -20.55
C GLN A 25 12.09 -24.24 -19.74
N THR A 26 13.25 -24.36 -20.38
CA THR A 26 14.49 -24.78 -19.71
C THR A 26 14.89 -23.78 -18.63
N PHE A 27 14.80 -22.48 -18.95
CA PHE A 27 15.11 -21.41 -18.02
C PHE A 27 14.20 -21.41 -16.77
N VAL A 28 12.87 -21.53 -16.93
CA VAL A 28 11.98 -21.55 -15.77
C VAL A 28 12.11 -22.82 -14.96
N LYS A 29 12.38 -23.98 -15.59
CA LYS A 29 12.66 -25.24 -14.88
C LYS A 29 13.88 -25.12 -13.96
N LEU A 30 14.92 -24.40 -14.38
CA LEU A 30 16.08 -24.13 -13.52
C LEU A 30 15.69 -23.32 -12.28
N LEU A 31 14.85 -22.28 -12.45
CA LEU A 31 14.35 -21.49 -11.33
C LEU A 31 13.44 -22.31 -10.41
N GLU A 32 12.61 -23.19 -10.97
CA GLU A 32 11.78 -24.11 -10.17
C GLU A 32 12.64 -25.04 -9.32
N PHE A 33 13.75 -25.55 -9.87
CA PHE A 33 14.72 -26.34 -9.12
C PHE A 33 15.39 -25.53 -7.99
N GLU A 34 15.64 -24.25 -8.20
CA GLU A 34 16.09 -23.30 -7.17
C GLU A 34 14.98 -22.94 -6.15
N GLY A 35 13.78 -23.52 -6.28
CA GLY A 35 12.69 -23.39 -5.31
C GLY A 35 11.69 -22.28 -5.63
N HIS A 36 11.78 -21.65 -6.80
CA HIS A 36 10.81 -20.66 -7.27
C HIS A 36 9.52 -21.35 -7.75
N THR A 37 8.38 -20.67 -7.65
CA THR A 37 7.09 -21.23 -8.10
C THR A 37 6.64 -20.58 -9.40
N GLU A 38 5.95 -21.34 -10.26
CA GLU A 38 5.33 -20.82 -11.48
C GLU A 38 4.53 -19.55 -11.23
N LYS A 39 3.73 -19.52 -10.15
CA LYS A 39 2.94 -18.35 -9.77
C LYS A 39 3.81 -17.12 -9.51
N SER A 40 4.90 -17.29 -8.75
CA SER A 40 5.81 -16.19 -8.40
C SER A 40 6.62 -15.70 -9.61
N ILE A 41 7.06 -16.60 -10.47
CA ILE A 41 7.78 -16.26 -11.71
C ILE A 41 6.83 -15.53 -12.66
N SER A 42 5.64 -16.07 -12.90
CA SER A 42 4.60 -15.49 -13.75
C SER A 42 4.19 -14.09 -13.26
N TYR A 43 4.03 -13.93 -11.94
CA TYR A 43 3.78 -12.63 -11.33
C TYR A 43 4.94 -11.65 -11.56
N SER A 44 6.18 -12.10 -11.45
CA SER A 44 7.37 -11.26 -11.65
C SER A 44 7.48 -10.74 -13.08
N VAL A 45 7.15 -11.59 -14.06
CA VAL A 45 7.06 -11.21 -15.47
C VAL A 45 5.98 -10.16 -15.69
N TRP A 46 4.76 -10.39 -15.18
CA TRP A 46 3.68 -9.39 -15.24
C TRP A 46 4.06 -8.07 -14.57
N LYS A 47 4.70 -8.14 -13.40
CA LYS A 47 5.11 -6.96 -12.63
C LYS A 47 6.15 -6.12 -13.35
N SER A 48 7.01 -6.76 -14.15
CA SER A 48 8.15 -6.13 -14.83
C SER A 48 7.93 -5.97 -16.34
N GLN A 49 6.69 -6.16 -16.82
CA GLN A 49 6.36 -6.26 -18.24
C GLN A 49 6.86 -5.08 -19.07
N GLU A 50 6.70 -3.84 -18.59
CA GLU A 50 7.13 -2.64 -19.32
C GLU A 50 8.64 -2.61 -19.57
N LYS A 51 9.43 -3.16 -18.63
CA LYS A 51 10.87 -3.26 -18.77
C LYS A 51 11.22 -4.43 -19.68
N LEU A 52 10.62 -5.60 -19.48
CA LEU A 52 10.91 -6.80 -20.27
C LEU A 52 10.57 -6.59 -21.75
N LEU A 53 9.46 -5.91 -22.06
CA LEU A 53 9.06 -5.56 -23.43
C LEU A 53 10.11 -4.69 -24.15
N LYS A 54 10.81 -3.79 -23.44
CA LYS A 54 11.89 -2.96 -24.03
C LYS A 54 13.11 -3.78 -24.46
N PHE A 55 13.35 -4.92 -23.80
CA PHE A 55 14.47 -5.81 -24.10
C PHE A 55 14.06 -7.05 -24.88
N LYS A 56 12.78 -7.17 -25.29
CA LYS A 56 12.22 -8.37 -25.93
C LYS A 56 13.03 -8.87 -27.14
N HIS A 57 13.60 -7.96 -27.92
CA HIS A 57 14.39 -8.27 -29.12
C HIS A 57 15.90 -8.06 -28.91
N ASP A 58 16.33 -7.91 -27.66
CA ASP A 58 17.72 -7.67 -27.28
C ASP A 58 18.38 -8.99 -26.83
N SER A 59 19.65 -9.20 -27.19
CA SER A 59 20.40 -10.40 -26.78
C SER A 59 20.56 -10.54 -25.27
N ARG A 60 20.44 -9.43 -24.52
CA ARG A 60 20.50 -9.39 -23.06
C ARG A 60 19.19 -9.80 -22.39
N PHE A 61 18.11 -10.07 -23.16
CA PHE A 61 16.78 -10.34 -22.64
C PHE A 61 16.79 -11.38 -21.51
N MET A 62 17.42 -12.54 -21.70
CA MET A 62 17.43 -13.61 -20.71
C MET A 62 18.09 -13.21 -19.38
N GLY A 63 19.16 -12.40 -19.45
CA GLY A 63 19.81 -11.85 -18.26
C GLY A 63 18.92 -10.84 -17.53
N VAL A 64 18.23 -9.97 -18.29
CA VAL A 64 17.26 -9.03 -17.73
C VAL A 64 16.07 -9.77 -17.11
N LEU A 65 15.55 -10.80 -17.79
CA LEU A 65 14.46 -11.64 -17.34
C LEU A 65 14.80 -12.31 -16.00
N LYS A 66 15.97 -12.95 -15.90
CA LYS A 66 16.45 -13.54 -14.64
C LYS A 66 16.52 -12.50 -13.53
N ASN A 67 17.14 -11.35 -13.79
CA ASN A 67 17.29 -10.30 -12.80
C ASN A 67 15.93 -9.72 -12.35
N GLU A 68 14.97 -9.55 -13.25
CA GLU A 68 13.63 -9.08 -12.87
C GLU A 68 12.82 -10.15 -12.13
N ILE A 69 12.97 -11.43 -12.46
CA ILE A 69 12.30 -12.52 -11.73
C ILE A 69 12.82 -12.60 -10.29
N LEU A 70 14.14 -12.59 -10.09
CA LEU A 70 14.75 -12.73 -8.76
C LEU A 70 14.42 -11.57 -7.80
N LYS A 71 13.90 -10.44 -8.30
CA LYS A 71 13.41 -9.35 -7.44
C LYS A 71 12.11 -9.66 -6.73
N TYR A 72 11.23 -10.45 -7.36
CA TYR A 72 9.84 -10.63 -6.91
C TYR A 72 9.44 -12.09 -6.73
N SER A 73 10.26 -13.02 -7.20
CA SER A 73 10.14 -14.45 -6.96
C SER A 73 11.29 -14.83 -6.03
N TRP A 74 10.95 -15.28 -4.82
CA TRP A 74 11.91 -15.83 -3.87
C TRP A 74 11.62 -17.32 -3.65
N PRO A 75 12.64 -18.13 -3.35
CA PRO A 75 12.46 -19.54 -3.06
C PRO A 75 11.44 -19.81 -1.95
N LYS A 76 10.82 -20.98 -1.99
CA LYS A 76 9.88 -21.41 -0.94
C LYS A 76 10.59 -21.43 0.42
N GLY A 77 10.03 -20.69 1.39
CA GLY A 77 10.60 -20.57 2.74
C GLY A 77 11.53 -19.37 2.93
N ASP A 78 11.74 -18.53 1.92
CA ASP A 78 12.48 -17.27 2.08
C ASP A 78 11.71 -16.28 3.00
N PRO A 79 12.32 -15.77 4.09
CA PRO A 79 11.70 -14.81 5.01
C PRO A 79 11.20 -13.52 4.34
N ARG A 80 11.68 -13.19 3.14
CA ARG A 80 11.18 -12.03 2.36
C ARG A 80 9.72 -12.16 1.99
N TRP A 81 9.19 -13.39 1.89
CA TRP A 81 7.76 -13.61 1.70
C TRP A 81 6.94 -13.02 2.86
N ASP A 82 7.42 -13.12 4.10
CA ASP A 82 6.72 -12.60 5.27
C ASP A 82 6.57 -11.08 5.16
N GLY A 83 7.68 -10.37 4.85
CA GLY A 83 7.65 -8.93 4.65
C GLY A 83 6.75 -8.49 3.50
N TYR A 84 6.76 -9.22 2.38
CA TYR A 84 5.89 -8.95 1.24
C TYR A 84 4.40 -9.11 1.56
N TRP A 85 4.02 -10.23 2.18
CA TRP A 85 2.63 -10.48 2.56
C TRP A 85 2.15 -9.49 3.60
N LYS A 86 3.02 -9.13 4.56
CA LYS A 86 2.72 -8.13 5.59
C LYS A 86 2.41 -6.77 4.99
N LYS A 87 3.27 -6.26 4.10
CA LYS A 87 3.04 -5.01 3.38
C LYS A 87 1.76 -5.05 2.54
N LYS A 88 1.52 -6.15 1.83
CA LYS A 88 0.33 -6.33 1.00
C LYS A 88 -0.95 -6.38 1.85
N ASN A 89 -0.93 -7.07 2.98
CA ASN A 89 -2.04 -7.15 3.92
C ASN A 89 -2.36 -5.78 4.53
N GLU A 90 -1.33 -4.99 4.88
CA GLU A 90 -1.52 -3.62 5.37
C GLU A 90 -2.10 -2.69 4.29
N GLU A 91 -1.68 -2.82 3.03
CA GLU A 91 -2.29 -2.09 1.90
C GLU A 91 -3.77 -2.48 1.71
N GLU A 92 -4.10 -3.77 1.80
CA GLU A 92 -5.48 -4.27 1.67
C GLU A 92 -6.36 -3.83 2.85
N LYS A 93 -5.84 -3.89 4.08
CA LYS A 93 -6.50 -3.38 5.29
C LYS A 93 -6.80 -1.89 5.18
N THR A 94 -5.82 -1.10 4.74
CA THR A 94 -5.97 0.35 4.52
C THR A 94 -7.06 0.66 3.49
N LYS A 95 -7.08 -0.07 2.37
CA LYS A 95 -8.14 0.08 1.35
C LYS A 95 -9.52 -0.27 1.90
N LYS A 96 -9.61 -1.32 2.71
CA LYS A 96 -10.88 -1.73 3.31
C LYS A 96 -11.41 -0.67 4.29
N ILE A 97 -10.56 -0.16 5.17
CA ILE A 97 -10.91 0.88 6.14
C ILE A 97 -11.35 2.18 5.42
N SER A 98 -10.58 2.62 4.42
CA SER A 98 -10.91 3.84 3.67
C SER A 98 -12.22 3.72 2.89
N GLU A 99 -12.49 2.56 2.27
CA GLU A 99 -13.76 2.31 1.59
C GLU A 99 -14.92 2.26 2.59
N GLU A 100 -14.77 1.57 3.72
CA GLU A 100 -15.80 1.54 4.78
C GLU A 100 -16.11 2.94 5.33
N LEU A 101 -15.09 3.77 5.56
CA LEU A 101 -15.28 5.16 5.99
C LEU A 101 -15.99 5.98 4.92
N ARG A 102 -15.63 5.80 3.64
CA ARG A 102 -16.30 6.47 2.53
C ARG A 102 -17.76 6.06 2.41
N GLN A 103 -18.06 4.77 2.57
CA GLN A 103 -19.43 4.26 2.57
C GLN A 103 -20.23 4.76 3.78
N LYS A 104 -19.63 4.77 4.98
CA LYS A 104 -20.22 5.38 6.18
C LYS A 104 -20.51 6.87 5.95
N GLN A 105 -19.58 7.61 5.36
CA GLN A 105 -19.78 9.01 5.03
C GLN A 105 -20.89 9.21 3.98
N ILE A 106 -20.98 8.37 2.95
CA ILE A 106 -22.07 8.41 1.96
C ILE A 106 -23.41 8.06 2.61
N ALA A 107 -23.45 7.04 3.48
CA ALA A 107 -24.66 6.62 4.18
C ALA A 107 -25.13 7.65 5.22
N GLU A 108 -24.21 8.28 5.94
CA GLU A 108 -24.46 9.40 6.85
C GLU A 108 -25.01 10.59 6.05
N ASN A 109 -24.37 10.97 4.93
CA ASN A 109 -24.87 12.01 4.04
C ASN A 109 -26.27 11.69 3.47
N ARG A 110 -26.54 10.43 3.09
CA ARG A 110 -27.87 9.97 2.65
C ARG A 110 -28.92 10.00 3.76
N LYS A 111 -28.58 9.60 4.99
CA LYS A 111 -29.48 9.67 6.16
C LYS A 111 -29.77 11.13 6.58
N LEU A 112 -28.81 12.03 6.36
CA LEU A 112 -28.98 13.48 6.51
C LEU A 112 -29.76 14.14 5.37
N GLY A 113 -30.14 13.38 4.33
CA GLY A 113 -31.01 13.79 3.22
C GLY A 113 -32.47 14.12 3.61
N ALA A 114 -32.81 14.05 4.90
CA ALA A 114 -34.04 14.60 5.46
C ALA A 114 -33.87 16.02 6.10
N GLU A 115 -32.65 16.58 6.19
CA GLU A 115 -32.40 17.92 6.75
C GLU A 115 -31.33 18.70 5.93
N LYS A 116 -31.79 19.35 4.85
CA LYS A 116 -30.99 20.04 3.81
C LYS A 116 -30.05 21.20 4.26
N ALA A 117 -29.91 21.49 5.56
CA ALA A 117 -29.01 22.54 6.07
C ALA A 117 -27.69 21.99 6.69
N LYS A 118 -27.66 20.73 7.14
CA LYS A 118 -26.47 20.11 7.76
C LYS A 118 -25.49 19.57 6.72
N GLU A 119 -25.99 19.08 5.59
CA GLU A 119 -25.22 18.39 4.54
C GLU A 119 -24.20 19.33 3.84
N THR A 120 -24.59 20.57 3.55
CA THR A 120 -23.70 21.62 3.00
C THR A 120 -22.60 21.99 3.99
N LYS A 121 -22.87 21.92 5.30
CA LYS A 121 -21.91 22.22 6.37
C LYS A 121 -20.91 21.08 6.58
N TYR A 122 -21.35 19.83 6.46
CA TYR A 122 -20.51 18.63 6.64
C TYR A 122 -19.52 18.42 5.48
N LYS A 123 -19.99 18.51 4.22
CA LYS A 123 -19.12 18.51 3.02
C LYS A 123 -18.15 19.70 2.97
N LYS A 124 -18.55 20.84 3.55
CA LYS A 124 -17.67 22.02 3.68
C LYS A 124 -16.64 21.86 4.80
N ARG A 125 -16.96 21.07 5.82
CA ARG A 125 -16.09 20.83 7.00
C ARG A 125 -15.06 19.73 6.75
N TYR A 126 -15.38 18.65 6.06
CA TYR A 126 -14.43 17.55 5.84
C TYR A 126 -14.06 17.45 4.36
N LYS A 127 -12.80 17.79 4.05
CA LYS A 127 -12.26 17.82 2.67
C LYS A 127 -11.46 16.57 2.31
N GLY A 128 -11.19 15.69 3.27
CA GLY A 128 -10.37 14.49 3.13
C GLY A 128 -10.19 13.78 4.47
N PHE A 129 -8.99 13.26 4.71
CA PHE A 129 -8.65 12.52 5.92
C PHE A 129 -7.34 13.00 6.55
N VAL A 130 -7.32 13.09 7.88
CA VAL A 130 -6.09 13.21 8.66
C VAL A 130 -5.64 11.80 9.04
N TYR A 131 -4.39 11.46 8.73
CA TYR A 131 -3.78 10.17 9.00
C TYR A 131 -2.66 10.28 10.02
N PHE A 132 -2.48 9.21 10.80
CA PHE A 132 -1.33 8.98 11.66
C PHE A 132 -0.62 7.73 11.15
N ILE A 133 0.65 7.86 10.78
CA ILE A 133 1.45 6.78 10.20
C ILE A 133 2.69 6.57 11.05
N GLN A 134 3.07 5.31 11.29
CA GLN A 134 4.31 4.96 11.98
C GLN A 134 4.95 3.74 11.30
N GLY A 135 6.25 3.55 11.49
CA GLY A 135 6.88 2.27 11.17
C GLY A 135 6.33 1.16 12.04
N GLU A 136 6.26 -0.04 11.50
CA GLU A 136 5.81 -1.23 12.19
C GLU A 136 6.67 -1.58 13.42
N TYR A 137 7.98 -1.40 13.33
CA TYR A 137 8.88 -1.57 14.46
C TYR A 137 9.01 -0.28 15.29
N GLY A 138 8.07 0.66 15.09
CA GLY A 138 7.96 1.93 15.78
C GLY A 138 8.60 3.10 15.02
N GLY A 139 9.32 3.94 15.75
CA GLY A 139 9.89 5.18 15.23
C GLY A 139 8.92 6.36 15.28
N ALA A 140 9.24 7.43 14.55
CA ALA A 140 8.45 8.65 14.59
C ALA A 140 7.05 8.46 13.97
N ILE A 141 6.06 9.14 14.54
CA ILE A 141 4.69 9.17 14.04
C ILE A 141 4.55 10.37 13.11
N LYS A 142 4.15 10.14 11.86
CA LYS A 142 3.78 11.18 10.93
C LYS A 142 2.30 11.49 11.04
N ILE A 143 1.96 12.76 11.16
CA ILE A 143 0.57 13.24 11.14
C ILE A 143 0.40 14.09 9.89
N GLY A 144 -0.54 13.74 9.02
CA GLY A 144 -0.75 14.51 7.80
C GLY A 144 -2.17 14.45 7.25
N PHE A 145 -2.49 15.34 6.32
CA PHE A 145 -3.77 15.37 5.61
C PHE A 145 -3.66 14.86 4.16
N SER A 146 -4.64 14.08 3.71
CA SER A 146 -4.79 13.71 2.29
C SER A 146 -6.24 13.39 1.94
N LYS A 147 -6.62 13.63 0.68
CA LYS A 147 -7.88 13.11 0.11
C LYS A 147 -7.82 11.61 -0.17
N LYS A 148 -6.61 11.08 -0.35
CA LYS A 148 -6.29 9.69 -0.68
C LYS A 148 -5.11 9.21 0.18
N PRO A 149 -5.35 8.89 1.46
CA PRO A 149 -4.31 8.47 2.41
C PRO A 149 -3.53 7.23 1.93
N GLU A 150 -4.17 6.33 1.18
CA GLU A 150 -3.57 5.12 0.61
C GLU A 150 -2.49 5.42 -0.46
N GLU A 151 -2.71 6.43 -1.30
CA GLU A 151 -1.70 6.88 -2.28
C GLU A 151 -0.54 7.55 -1.55
N ARG A 152 -0.82 8.31 -0.50
CA ARG A 152 0.21 8.98 0.31
C ARG A 152 1.06 7.99 1.11
N LEU A 153 0.46 6.94 1.68
CA LEU A 153 1.21 5.88 2.36
C LEU A 153 2.22 5.22 1.40
N LYS A 154 1.80 4.91 0.17
CA LYS A 154 2.69 4.35 -0.86
C LYS A 154 3.85 5.28 -1.22
N GLN A 155 3.57 6.57 -1.37
CA GLN A 155 4.60 7.58 -1.62
C GLN A 155 5.59 7.71 -0.46
N LEU A 156 5.12 7.67 0.79
CA LEU A 156 5.99 7.75 1.96
C LEU A 156 6.85 6.49 2.12
N GLN A 157 6.29 5.34 1.80
CA GLN A 157 6.98 4.05 1.91
C GLN A 157 8.21 3.96 1.01
N THR A 158 8.31 4.73 -0.08
CA THR A 158 9.51 4.70 -0.95
C THR A 158 10.73 5.33 -0.28
N GLY A 159 10.53 6.23 0.69
CA GLY A 159 11.58 6.92 1.42
C GLY A 159 11.77 6.46 2.86
N TYR A 160 11.00 5.46 3.31
CA TYR A 160 11.08 4.94 4.69
C TYR A 160 11.53 3.48 4.68
N PRO A 161 12.58 3.12 5.45
CA PRO A 161 13.18 1.79 5.41
C PRO A 161 12.29 0.70 6.02
N ASP A 162 11.45 1.06 6.99
CA ASP A 162 10.50 0.15 7.63
C ASP A 162 9.13 0.16 6.93
N THR A 163 8.34 -0.89 7.12
CA THR A 163 6.95 -0.94 6.64
C THR A 163 6.12 0.06 7.43
N LEU A 164 5.54 1.04 6.73
CA LEU A 164 4.67 2.04 7.31
C LEU A 164 3.25 1.48 7.50
N GLN A 165 2.68 1.74 8.66
CA GLN A 165 1.32 1.37 9.04
C GLN A 165 0.50 2.61 9.38
N ILE A 166 -0.77 2.62 8.98
CA ILE A 166 -1.71 3.65 9.41
C ILE A 166 -2.21 3.27 10.81
N LEU A 167 -1.84 4.08 11.79
CA LEU A 167 -2.34 3.95 13.15
C LEU A 167 -3.77 4.46 13.27
N LEU A 168 -4.13 5.54 12.57
CA LEU A 168 -5.44 6.19 12.71
C LEU A 168 -5.79 7.00 11.47
N LEU A 169 -7.07 7.01 11.09
CA LEU A 169 -7.57 7.77 9.96
C LEU A 169 -8.88 8.50 10.31
N ILE A 170 -8.90 9.83 10.30
CA ILE A 170 -10.06 10.63 10.71
C ILE A 170 -10.54 11.46 9.53
N ALA A 171 -11.86 11.47 9.25
CA ALA A 171 -12.44 12.41 8.29
C ALA A 171 -12.22 13.85 8.78
N GLY A 172 -11.56 14.67 7.97
CA GLY A 172 -10.93 15.91 8.42
C GLY A 172 -10.69 16.92 7.30
N ASN A 173 -10.00 18.00 7.65
CA ASN A 173 -9.39 18.96 6.75
C ASN A 173 -8.02 19.41 7.29
N GLU A 174 -7.31 20.26 6.54
CA GLU A 174 -5.99 20.80 6.91
C GLU A 174 -5.97 21.52 8.27
N LYS A 175 -7.08 22.11 8.72
CA LYS A 175 -7.17 22.71 10.06
C LYS A 175 -7.20 21.66 11.17
N ASP A 176 -7.78 20.49 10.90
CA ASP A 176 -7.79 19.40 11.87
C ASP A 176 -6.37 18.81 12.01
N GLU A 177 -5.65 18.67 10.89
CA GLU A 177 -4.21 18.34 10.91
C GLU A 177 -3.43 19.37 11.72
N LYS A 178 -3.58 20.66 11.40
CA LYS A 178 -2.90 21.74 12.14
C LYS A 178 -3.22 21.69 13.63
N ARG A 179 -4.47 21.44 14.00
CA ARG A 179 -4.86 21.30 15.41
C ARG A 179 -4.10 20.16 16.10
N PHE A 180 -3.94 19.01 15.46
CA PHE A 180 -3.13 17.93 16.02
C PHE A 180 -1.65 18.27 16.06
N HIS A 181 -1.15 18.97 15.04
CA HIS A 181 0.23 19.48 15.04
C HIS A 181 0.50 20.44 16.19
N ASP A 182 -0.44 21.35 16.49
CA ASP A 182 -0.38 22.29 17.61
C ASP A 182 -0.53 21.54 18.96
N GLU A 183 -1.46 20.59 19.05
CA GLU A 183 -1.68 19.76 20.26
C GLU A 183 -0.45 18.90 20.62
N PHE A 184 0.33 18.48 19.62
CA PHE A 184 1.52 17.65 19.79
C PHE A 184 2.84 18.40 19.54
N GLU A 185 2.84 19.73 19.53
CA GLU A 185 4.01 20.56 19.23
C GLU A 185 5.22 20.18 20.10
N SER A 186 5.01 19.93 21.40
CA SER A 186 6.05 19.53 22.35
C SER A 186 6.75 18.21 22.01
N TYR A 187 6.18 17.41 21.12
CA TYR A 187 6.71 16.13 20.67
C TYR A 187 7.18 16.17 19.21
N ARG A 188 7.10 17.32 18.54
CA ARG A 188 7.52 17.45 17.14
C ARG A 188 9.04 17.26 17.03
N LEU A 189 9.45 16.41 16.10
CA LEU A 189 10.85 16.12 15.78
C LEU A 189 11.32 16.98 14.61
N ASN A 190 10.76 16.76 13.43
CA ASN A 190 11.08 17.52 12.23
C ASN A 190 9.89 17.53 11.27
N GLY A 191 9.47 18.73 10.86
CA GLY A 191 8.29 18.93 10.03
C GLY A 191 7.06 18.28 10.64
N GLU A 192 6.47 17.32 9.92
CA GLU A 192 5.24 16.62 10.29
C GLU A 192 5.48 15.31 11.09
N TRP A 193 6.70 15.10 11.58
CA TRP A 193 7.08 13.90 12.33
C TRP A 193 7.16 14.19 13.83
N PHE A 194 6.60 13.30 14.65
CA PHE A 194 6.46 13.44 16.08
C PHE A 194 7.04 12.23 16.81
N LYS A 195 7.61 12.44 18.00
CA LYS A 195 8.09 11.38 18.88
C LYS A 195 6.91 10.50 19.31
N PRO A 196 7.04 9.17 19.33
CA PRO A 196 5.99 8.27 19.79
C PRO A 196 5.87 8.29 21.32
N ASP A 197 5.42 9.41 21.86
CA ASP A 197 5.22 9.57 23.30
C ASP A 197 3.91 8.93 23.74
N LYS A 198 3.86 8.52 25.02
CA LYS A 198 2.67 7.95 25.64
C LYS A 198 1.44 8.83 25.43
N PHE A 199 1.58 10.15 25.56
CA PHE A 199 0.47 11.08 25.35
C PHE A 199 -0.15 10.96 23.95
N ILE A 200 0.67 10.90 22.90
CA ILE A 200 0.20 10.77 21.51
C ILE A 200 -0.45 9.40 21.29
N LEU A 201 0.16 8.33 21.80
CA LEU A 201 -0.35 6.97 21.64
C LEU A 201 -1.70 6.78 22.35
N ASP A 202 -1.84 7.30 23.57
CA ASP A 202 -3.10 7.29 24.31
C ASP A 202 -4.18 8.08 23.56
N LYS A 203 -3.82 9.23 22.98
CA LYS A 203 -4.75 10.03 22.17
C LYS A 203 -5.19 9.32 20.90
N ILE A 204 -4.27 8.62 20.23
CA ILE A 204 -4.59 7.80 19.07
C ILE A 204 -5.59 6.71 19.44
N ASN A 205 -5.40 6.03 20.57
CA ASN A 205 -6.31 4.99 21.05
C ASN A 205 -7.71 5.53 21.40
N GLU A 206 -7.78 6.68 22.09
CA GLU A 206 -9.05 7.37 22.36
C GLU A 206 -9.81 7.67 21.06
N LEU A 207 -9.11 8.17 20.05
CA LEU A 207 -9.70 8.50 18.75
C LEU A 207 -10.08 7.25 17.95
N LYS A 208 -9.32 6.15 18.03
CA LYS A 208 -9.72 4.86 17.45
C LYS A 208 -11.05 4.38 18.00
N ILE A 209 -11.22 4.43 19.32
CA ILE A 209 -12.47 4.05 19.99
C ILE A 209 -13.60 4.95 19.52
N LYS A 210 -13.39 6.27 19.53
CA LYS A 210 -14.39 7.26 19.11
C LYS A 210 -14.85 7.10 17.66
N HIS A 211 -13.94 6.68 16.78
CA HIS A 211 -14.21 6.52 15.35
C HIS A 211 -14.44 5.06 14.91
N ASN A 212 -14.58 4.12 15.86
CA ASN A 212 -14.77 2.68 15.62
C ASN A 212 -13.73 2.09 14.65
N GLN A 213 -12.44 2.34 14.93
CA GLN A 213 -11.28 1.83 14.19
C GLN A 213 -10.41 0.89 15.05
N ILE A 214 -11.06 0.13 15.93
CA ILE A 214 -10.43 -0.89 16.78
C ILE A 214 -10.25 -2.17 15.96
#